data_AF-A0A7X0SH07-F1
#
_entry.id   AF-A0A7X0SH07-F1
#
_cell.length_a   1.000
_cell.length_b   1.000
_cell.length_c   1.000
_cell.angle_alpha   90.00
_cell.angle_beta   90.00
_cell.angle_gamma   90.00
#
_symmetry.space_group_name_H-M   'P 1'
#
loop_
_entity.id
_entity.type
_entity.pdbx_description
1 polymer ?
#
loop_
_entity_poly.entity_id
_entity_poly.type
_entity_poly.pdbx_seq_one_letter_code
_entity_poly.pdbx_strand_id
1 'polypeptide(L)'
;MNQIDVYPHEVYASVLLDENKEIINWKVSCNYWNEPAESRMTYAMFNKIEKLTTEYMEFQVWNRQEHNEVFTIHAKDWLRNFKISKDYIGCKPYEDEPNSIAEIYKCVPY
;
A
#
# COMPACT_ATOMS: atom_id res chain seq x y z
N MET A 1 10.84 -7.81 -19.31
CA MET A 1 9.61 -7.22 -19.87
C MET A 1 8.90 -6.56 -18.73
N ASN A 2 8.84 -5.22 -18.71
CA ASN A 2 8.06 -4.49 -17.71
C ASN A 2 6.58 -4.75 -17.99
N GLN A 3 5.86 -5.29 -17.01
CA GLN A 3 4.45 -5.67 -17.09
C GLN A 3 3.48 -4.45 -17.19
N ILE A 4 4.01 -3.27 -17.53
CA ILE A 4 3.36 -1.96 -17.30
C ILE A 4 2.31 -1.62 -18.40
N ASP A 5 2.28 -2.37 -19.51
CA ASP A 5 1.39 -2.07 -20.64
C ASP A 5 0.53 -3.26 -21.13
N VAL A 6 0.38 -4.31 -20.31
CA VAL A 6 -0.55 -5.42 -20.62
C VAL A 6 -1.84 -5.20 -19.85
N TYR A 7 -2.93 -4.98 -20.57
CA TYR A 7 -4.26 -4.78 -20.01
C TYR A 7 -5.23 -5.86 -20.55
N PRO A 8 -6.23 -6.27 -19.76
CA PRO A 8 -6.48 -5.85 -18.38
C PRO A 8 -5.55 -6.55 -17.38
N HIS A 9 -5.37 -5.96 -16.20
CA HIS A 9 -4.69 -6.60 -15.07
C HIS A 9 -5.24 -6.10 -13.72
N GLU A 10 -4.80 -6.75 -12.64
CA GLU A 10 -5.23 -6.47 -11.28
C GLU A 10 -4.17 -5.62 -10.56
N VAL A 11 -4.64 -4.62 -9.82
CA VAL A 11 -3.83 -3.82 -8.91
C VAL A 11 -4.43 -3.95 -7.52
N TYR A 12 -3.57 -4.14 -6.52
CA TYR A 12 -3.96 -4.33 -5.14
C TYR A 12 -3.43 -3.21 -4.28
N ALA A 13 -4.30 -2.62 -3.46
CA ALA A 13 -3.89 -1.88 -2.27
C ALA A 13 -3.85 -2.87 -1.10
N SER A 14 -2.74 -2.92 -0.35
CA SER A 14 -2.58 -3.81 0.80
C SER A 14 -2.13 -3.01 2.02
N VAL A 15 -2.62 -3.40 3.19
CA VAL A 15 -2.23 -2.85 4.49
C VAL A 15 -1.82 -3.96 5.43
N LEU A 16 -0.82 -3.66 6.25
CA LEU A 16 -0.46 -4.39 7.45
C LEU A 16 -1.00 -3.62 8.64
N LEU A 17 -1.85 -4.27 9.42
CA LEU A 17 -2.56 -3.69 10.56
C LEU A 17 -2.06 -4.30 11.87
N ASP A 18 -2.01 -3.48 12.92
CA ASP A 18 -1.76 -3.93 14.29
C ASP A 18 -3.02 -4.53 14.95
N GLU A 19 -2.89 -4.94 16.21
CA GLU A 19 -3.97 -5.49 17.02
C GLU A 19 -5.14 -4.52 17.22
N ASN A 20 -4.92 -3.21 17.02
CA ASN A 20 -5.93 -2.16 17.10
C ASN A 20 -6.52 -1.80 15.72
N LYS A 21 -6.17 -2.55 14.67
CA LYS A 21 -6.56 -2.28 13.28
C LYS A 21 -6.03 -0.96 12.73
N GLU A 22 -4.85 -0.53 13.19
CA GLU A 22 -4.16 0.66 12.68
C GLU A 22 -3.04 0.28 11.71
N ILE A 23 -2.86 1.05 10.64
CA ILE A 23 -1.84 0.83 9.61
C ILE A 23 -0.45 0.98 10.20
N ILE A 24 0.34 -0.08 10.04
CA ILE A 24 1.77 -0.11 10.35
C ILE A 24 2.61 -0.03 9.06
N ASN A 25 2.10 -0.63 7.97
CA ASN A 25 2.71 -0.59 6.65
C ASN A 25 1.63 -0.72 5.57
N TRP A 26 1.91 -0.26 4.34
CA TRP A 26 1.01 -0.37 3.20
C TRP A 26 1.78 -0.49 1.88
N LYS A 27 1.08 -0.91 0.82
CA LYS A 27 1.63 -1.03 -0.54
C LYS A 27 0.51 -0.92 -1.56
N VAL A 28 0.81 -0.40 -2.75
CA VAL A 28 -0.05 -0.53 -3.95
C VAL A 28 0.78 -1.18 -5.05
N SER A 29 0.35 -2.33 -5.57
CA SER A 29 1.07 -3.05 -6.63
C SER A 29 0.22 -4.15 -7.28
N CYS A 30 0.73 -4.84 -8.30
CA CYS A 30 0.07 -5.99 -8.92
C CYS A 30 0.03 -7.27 -8.04
N ASN A 31 0.66 -7.27 -6.85
CA ASN A 31 0.60 -8.37 -5.88
C ASN A 31 0.07 -7.87 -4.53
N TYR A 32 -0.85 -8.62 -3.92
CA TYR A 32 -1.33 -8.35 -2.55
C TYR A 32 -0.45 -9.02 -1.49
N TRP A 33 -0.75 -8.73 -0.21
CA TRP A 33 -0.18 -9.46 0.94
C TRP A 33 -1.24 -10.40 1.51
N ASN A 34 -1.01 -11.71 1.38
CA ASN A 34 -1.88 -12.73 1.95
C ASN A 34 -1.67 -12.89 3.47
N GLU A 35 -0.42 -12.72 3.92
CA GLU A 35 -0.07 -12.80 5.33
C GLU A 35 0.98 -11.74 5.73
N PRO A 36 1.08 -11.40 7.04
CA PRO A 36 2.03 -10.39 7.52
C PRO A 36 3.49 -10.59 7.08
N ALA A 37 3.93 -11.85 6.94
CA ALA A 37 5.30 -12.19 6.56
C ALA A 37 5.69 -11.74 5.14
N GLU A 38 4.72 -11.52 4.26
CA GLU A 38 4.93 -11.02 2.90
C GLU A 38 5.15 -9.50 2.85
N SER A 39 4.88 -8.81 3.95
CA SER A 39 5.10 -7.38 4.09
C SER A 39 6.55 -7.07 4.49
N ARG A 40 7.02 -5.87 4.15
CA ARG A 40 8.31 -5.40 4.62
C ARG A 40 8.18 -5.00 6.09
N MET A 41 8.77 -5.79 6.98
CA MET A 41 8.70 -5.55 8.43
C MET A 41 10.08 -5.27 9.02
N THR A 42 10.10 -4.55 10.14
CA THR A 42 11.30 -4.48 10.98
C THR A 42 11.36 -5.71 11.90
N TYR A 43 12.54 -5.98 12.44
CA TYR A 43 12.72 -7.07 13.41
C TYR A 43 11.80 -6.93 14.64
N ALA A 44 11.56 -5.69 15.09
CA ALA A 44 10.66 -5.43 16.21
C ALA A 44 9.20 -5.81 15.92
N MET A 45 8.76 -5.66 14.67
CA MET A 45 7.42 -6.06 14.21
C MET A 45 7.31 -7.57 14.06
N PHE A 46 8.37 -8.22 13.59
CA PHE A 46 8.41 -9.68 13.43
C PHE A 46 8.15 -10.41 14.75
N ASN A 47 8.64 -9.89 15.87
CA ASN A 47 8.37 -10.45 17.20
C ASN A 47 6.89 -10.38 17.63
N LYS A 48 6.08 -9.57 16.94
CA LYS A 48 4.64 -9.41 17.18
C LYS A 48 3.80 -9.92 16.02
N ILE A 49 4.38 -10.71 15.10
CA ILE A 49 3.72 -11.10 13.83
C ILE A 49 2.36 -11.77 14.02
N GLU A 50 2.19 -12.55 15.09
CA GLU A 50 0.92 -13.22 15.43
C GLU A 50 -0.22 -12.25 15.76
N LYS A 51 0.11 -11.00 16.08
CA LYS A 51 -0.85 -9.92 16.37
C LYS A 51 -1.13 -9.04 15.16
N LEU A 52 -0.45 -9.29 14.05
CA LEU A 52 -0.58 -8.51 12.84
C LEU A 52 -1.59 -9.16 11.91
N THR A 53 -2.33 -8.33 11.17
CA THR A 53 -3.24 -8.80 10.14
C THR A 53 -2.99 -8.06 8.84
N THR A 54 -3.22 -8.73 7.72
CA THR A 54 -3.18 -8.11 6.39
C THR A 54 -4.59 -7.95 5.86
N GLU A 55 -4.84 -6.82 5.21
CA GLU A 55 -6.07 -6.58 4.46
C GLU A 55 -5.71 -6.01 3.09
N TYR A 56 -6.52 -6.30 2.07
CA TYR A 56 -6.29 -5.78 0.73
C TYR A 56 -7.59 -5.45 0.00
N MET A 57 -7.48 -4.56 -0.97
CA MET A 57 -8.52 -4.20 -1.93
C MET A 57 -7.99 -4.42 -3.35
N GLU A 58 -8.76 -5.12 -4.17
CA GLU A 58 -8.46 -5.40 -5.57
C GLU A 58 -9.12 -4.37 -6.49
N PHE A 59 -8.40 -3.95 -7.52
CA PHE A 59 -8.86 -3.05 -8.56
C PHE A 59 -8.50 -3.66 -9.93
N GLN A 60 -9.53 -3.96 -10.74
CA GLN A 60 -9.33 -4.34 -12.13
C GLN A 60 -9.11 -3.10 -12.99
N VAL A 61 -8.02 -3.07 -13.77
CA VAL A 61 -7.70 -1.94 -14.65
C VAL A 61 -7.61 -2.38 -16.12
N TRP A 62 -8.18 -1.59 -17.01
CA TRP A 62 -8.32 -1.87 -18.45
C TRP A 62 -7.42 -1.00 -19.32
N ASN A 63 -6.84 0.04 -18.74
CA ASN A 63 -5.97 0.96 -19.44
C ASN A 63 -5.04 1.69 -18.45
N ARG A 64 -4.07 2.42 -19.00
CA ARG A 64 -3.07 3.17 -18.24
C ARG A 64 -3.67 4.28 -17.36
N GLN A 65 -4.77 4.89 -17.80
CA GLN A 65 -5.42 5.94 -17.02
C GLN A 65 -5.99 5.36 -15.73
N GLU A 66 -6.78 4.29 -15.83
CA GLU A 66 -7.35 3.58 -14.67
C GLU A 66 -6.26 3.08 -13.73
N HIS A 67 -5.17 2.51 -14.28
CA HIS A 67 -4.01 2.13 -13.49
C HIS A 67 -3.47 3.32 -12.67
N ASN A 68 -3.26 4.48 -13.28
CA ASN A 68 -2.79 5.66 -12.55
C ASN A 68 -3.82 6.17 -11.52
N GLU A 69 -5.12 6.10 -11.83
CA GLU A 69 -6.20 6.49 -10.93
C GLU A 69 -6.24 5.61 -9.68
N VAL A 70 -5.92 4.32 -9.78
CA VAL A 70 -5.79 3.44 -8.60
C VAL A 70 -4.73 3.97 -7.62
N PHE A 71 -3.53 4.31 -8.10
CA PHE A 71 -2.43 4.77 -7.24
C PHE A 71 -2.67 6.18 -6.67
N THR A 72 -3.35 7.03 -7.42
CA THR A 72 -3.49 8.45 -7.06
C THR A 72 -4.77 8.77 -6.31
N ILE A 73 -5.84 7.99 -6.53
CA ILE A 73 -7.19 8.24 -6.01
C ILE A 73 -7.71 7.00 -5.26
N HIS A 74 -8.01 5.90 -5.96
CA HIS A 74 -8.84 4.84 -5.38
C HIS A 74 -8.19 4.10 -4.21
N ALA A 75 -6.90 3.78 -4.32
CA ALA A 75 -6.17 3.15 -3.22
C ALA A 75 -6.09 4.09 -2.02
N LYS A 76 -5.85 5.39 -2.24
CA LYS A 76 -5.80 6.38 -1.15
C LYS A 76 -7.15 6.51 -0.45
N ASP A 77 -8.24 6.56 -1.19
CA ASP A 77 -9.60 6.61 -0.64
C ASP A 77 -9.93 5.38 0.20
N TRP A 78 -9.51 4.19 -0.25
CA TRP A 78 -9.67 2.99 0.55
C TRP A 78 -8.82 3.03 1.83
N LEU A 79 -7.55 3.43 1.71
CA LEU A 79 -6.62 3.51 2.84
C LEU A 79 -7.10 4.50 3.92
N ARG A 80 -7.79 5.58 3.55
CA ARG A 80 -8.36 6.57 4.48
C ARG A 80 -9.36 5.99 5.49
N ASN A 81 -9.90 4.78 5.24
CA ASN A 81 -10.80 4.11 6.17
C ASN A 81 -10.09 3.56 7.42
N PHE A 82 -8.77 3.47 7.41
CA PHE A 82 -7.98 3.00 8.54
C PHE A 82 -7.38 4.18 9.31
N LYS A 83 -6.94 3.92 10.55
CA LYS A 83 -6.11 4.86 11.31
C LYS A 83 -4.64 4.52 11.09
N ILE A 84 -3.75 5.51 11.18
CA ILE A 84 -2.29 5.28 11.12
C ILE A 84 -1.79 4.98 12.52
N SER A 85 -1.08 3.86 12.69
CA SER A 85 -0.50 3.46 13.97
C SER A 85 0.61 4.40 14.39
N LYS A 86 0.85 4.53 15.69
CA LYS A 86 2.01 5.31 16.21
C LYS A 86 3.35 4.68 15.82
N ASP A 87 3.36 3.37 15.60
CA ASP A 87 4.54 2.60 15.21
C ASP A 87 4.70 2.51 13.68
N TYR A 88 3.98 3.36 12.93
CA TYR A 88 4.00 3.39 11.47
C TYR A 88 5.41 3.66 10.90
N ILE A 89 5.74 2.96 9.81
CA ILE A 89 7.02 3.12 9.11
C ILE A 89 6.78 3.51 7.66
N GLY A 90 7.51 4.55 7.21
CA GLY A 90 7.57 4.97 5.82
C GLY A 90 6.77 6.23 5.53
N CYS A 91 6.34 6.38 4.27
CA CYS A 91 5.58 7.52 3.80
C CYS A 91 4.09 7.25 3.93
N LYS A 92 3.38 8.14 4.64
CA LYS A 92 1.98 7.91 4.99
C LYS A 92 1.10 7.66 3.75
N PRO A 93 0.15 6.73 3.84
CA PRO A 93 -0.68 6.30 2.71
C PRO A 93 -1.59 7.39 2.13
N TYR A 94 -2.02 8.34 2.97
CA TYR A 94 -2.95 9.41 2.62
C TYR A 94 -2.72 10.65 3.49
N GLU A 95 -1.49 11.17 3.54
CA GLU A 95 -1.33 12.57 3.94
C GLU A 95 -1.09 13.41 2.70
N ASP A 96 -1.97 14.38 2.51
CA ASP A 96 -1.71 15.49 1.61
C ASP A 96 -0.66 16.39 2.27
N GLU A 97 0.61 15.99 2.27
CA GLU A 97 1.69 16.93 2.55
C GLU A 97 1.90 17.80 1.30
N PRO A 98 1.91 19.14 1.45
CA PRO A 98 2.08 20.05 0.32
C PRO A 98 3.53 20.04 -0.15
N ASN A 99 3.70 20.10 -1.48
CA ASN A 99 4.90 20.57 -2.20
C ASN A 99 6.05 19.57 -2.40
N SER A 100 5.91 18.67 -3.37
CA SER A 100 6.67 18.72 -4.64
C SER A 100 6.67 17.36 -5.33
N ILE A 101 6.59 17.39 -6.67
CA ILE A 101 6.61 16.20 -7.54
C ILE A 101 7.91 15.38 -7.35
N ALA A 102 8.96 15.96 -6.77
CA ALA A 102 10.26 15.33 -6.55
C ALA A 102 10.27 14.26 -5.43
N GLU A 103 9.34 14.29 -4.48
CA GLU A 103 9.31 13.30 -3.38
C GLU A 103 8.51 12.04 -3.71
N ILE A 104 7.58 12.14 -4.66
CA ILE A 104 6.80 11.00 -5.19
C ILE A 104 7.75 9.93 -5.78
N TYR A 105 8.81 10.34 -6.46
CA TYR A 105 9.79 9.44 -7.08
C TYR A 105 10.81 8.82 -6.11
N LYS A 106 10.88 9.27 -4.85
CA LYS A 106 11.67 8.60 -3.80
C LYS A 106 10.92 7.45 -3.13
N CYS A 107 9.60 7.37 -3.34
CA CYS A 107 8.72 6.42 -2.68
C CYS A 107 8.43 5.16 -3.51
N VAL A 108 8.93 5.09 -4.75
CA VAL A 108 8.84 3.91 -5.61
C VAL A 108 10.22 3.23 -5.60
N PRO A 109 10.39 2.06 -4.95
CA PRO A 109 11.61 1.31 -5.11
C PRO A 109 11.63 0.76 -6.55
N TYR A 110 12.70 1.08 -7.28
CA TYR A 110 13.07 0.40 -8.53
C TYR A 110 13.18 -1.11 -8.33
#